data_AF-A0A6A4GH02-F1
#
_entry.id   AF-A0A6A4GH02-F1
#
_cell.length_a   1.000
_cell.length_b   1.000
_cell.length_c   1.000
_cell.angle_alpha   90.00
_cell.angle_beta   90.00
_cell.angle_gamma   90.00
#
_symmetry.space_group_name_H-M   'P 1'
#
loop_
_entity.id
_entity.type
_entity.pdbx_description
1 polymer ?
#
loop_
_entity_poly.entity_id
_entity_poly.type
_entity_poly.pdbx_seq_one_letter_code
_entity_poly.pdbx_strand_id
1 'polypeptide(L)'
;MAKYQVNNPNHVWLLQHLFLPTINSQLEFWANSWNLHPLSIRSGPNRRPEEMFGFDMLVYGLRGDSLDEHLTDEELELFGVDWDAYYEDAVLRQLRSNYANESASSWLQRQGPPPELNRVVVTAPSAVLSQEQVDFLDSVVAEIPRSSSTNDVVTLWTQALVVARLLHPDHF
;
A
#
# COMPACT_ATOMS: atom_id res chain seq x y z
N MET A 1 5.61 13.76 -30.61
CA MET A 1 5.80 13.59 -29.16
C MET A 1 4.45 13.14 -28.58
N ALA A 2 4.32 11.87 -28.19
CA ALA A 2 3.06 11.35 -27.63
C ALA A 2 2.84 11.95 -26.23
N LYS A 3 1.75 12.70 -26.04
CA LYS A 3 1.48 13.47 -24.82
C LYS A 3 0.56 12.68 -23.90
N TYR A 4 1.03 12.36 -22.70
CA TYR A 4 0.22 11.79 -21.63
C TYR A 4 -0.91 12.76 -21.25
N GLN A 5 -2.10 12.21 -21.02
CA GLN A 5 -3.29 12.92 -20.53
C GLN A 5 -3.75 12.28 -19.23
N VAL A 6 -3.63 13.00 -18.11
CA VAL A 6 -3.94 12.53 -16.74
C VAL A 6 -5.40 12.11 -16.58
N ASN A 7 -6.31 12.78 -17.30
CA ASN A 7 -7.75 12.52 -17.21
C ASN A 7 -8.24 11.45 -18.19
N ASN A 8 -7.37 10.86 -19.01
CA ASN A 8 -7.77 9.77 -19.90
C ASN A 8 -7.75 8.45 -19.11
N PRO A 9 -8.90 7.79 -18.86
CA PRO A 9 -8.96 6.54 -18.12
C PRO A 9 -8.10 5.43 -18.75
N ASN A 10 -7.92 5.43 -20.08
CA ASN A 10 -7.09 4.43 -20.76
C ASN A 10 -5.59 4.61 -20.47
N HIS A 11 -5.14 5.86 -20.32
CA HIS A 11 -3.77 6.11 -19.90
C HIS A 11 -3.53 5.71 -18.44
N VAL A 12 -4.51 5.98 -17.58
CA VAL A 12 -4.45 5.56 -16.16
C VAL A 12 -4.45 4.04 -16.07
N TRP A 13 -5.31 3.36 -16.84
CA TRP A 13 -5.32 1.91 -16.95
C TRP A 13 -3.94 1.38 -17.40
N LEU A 14 -3.38 1.95 -18.46
CA LEU A 14 -2.08 1.51 -18.99
C LEU A 14 -0.94 1.72 -17.98
N LEU A 15 -0.93 2.85 -17.26
CA LEU A 15 0.03 3.08 -16.18
C LEU A 15 -0.09 2.03 -15.07
N GLN A 16 -1.31 1.74 -14.62
CA GLN A 16 -1.53 0.75 -13.58
C GLN A 16 -1.11 -0.65 -14.05
N HIS A 17 -1.49 -1.03 -15.28
CA HIS A 17 -1.12 -2.32 -15.87
C HIS A 17 0.41 -2.51 -15.93
N LEU A 18 1.14 -1.49 -16.37
CA LEU A 18 2.59 -1.58 -16.56
C LEU A 18 3.39 -1.54 -15.25
N PHE A 19 2.99 -0.69 -14.29
CA PHE A 19 3.85 -0.32 -13.16
C PHE A 19 3.35 -0.83 -11.81
N LEU A 20 2.03 -1.01 -11.62
CA LEU A 20 1.48 -1.40 -10.32
C LEU A 20 2.00 -2.77 -9.83
N PRO A 21 2.14 -3.82 -10.68
CA PRO A 21 2.72 -5.09 -10.24
C PRO A 21 4.16 -4.94 -9.74
N THR A 22 4.98 -4.15 -10.42
CA THR A 22 6.38 -3.90 -10.02
C THR A 22 6.45 -3.13 -8.72
N ILE A 23 5.64 -2.07 -8.56
CA ILE A 23 5.58 -1.29 -7.32
C ILE A 23 5.17 -2.18 -6.15
N ASN A 24 4.11 -2.98 -6.31
CA ASN A 24 3.63 -3.87 -5.25
C ASN A 24 4.71 -4.89 -4.85
N SER A 25 5.39 -5.50 -5.81
CA SER A 25 6.49 -6.44 -5.54
C SER A 25 7.66 -5.78 -4.81
N GLN A 26 8.03 -4.56 -5.19
CA GLN A 26 9.09 -3.80 -4.51
C GLN A 26 8.69 -3.41 -3.08
N LEU A 27 7.44 -3.02 -2.86
CA LEU A 27 6.90 -2.70 -1.54
C LEU A 27 6.86 -3.93 -0.63
N GLU A 28 6.46 -5.08 -1.17
CA GLU A 28 6.48 -6.36 -0.43
C GLU A 28 7.91 -6.75 -0.05
N PHE A 29 8.85 -6.68 -0.98
CA PHE A 29 10.26 -6.93 -0.71
C PHE A 29 10.80 -5.98 0.36
N TRP A 30 10.48 -4.68 0.26
CA TRP A 30 10.90 -3.68 1.24
C TRP A 30 10.31 -3.98 2.62
N ALA A 31 9.01 -4.27 2.72
CA ALA A 31 8.35 -4.56 3.98
C ALA A 31 8.98 -5.78 4.68
N ASN A 32 9.19 -6.87 3.94
CA ASN A 32 9.83 -8.07 4.45
C ASN A 32 11.28 -7.80 4.92
N SER A 33 12.04 -7.04 4.14
CA SER A 33 13.43 -6.71 4.48
C SER A 33 13.52 -5.77 5.68
N TRP A 34 12.63 -4.79 5.77
CA TRP A 34 12.58 -3.82 6.84
C TRP A 34 12.19 -4.47 8.17
N ASN A 35 11.21 -5.36 8.17
CA ASN A 35 10.77 -6.07 9.37
C ASN A 35 11.89 -6.92 10.01
N LEU A 36 12.86 -7.36 9.21
CA LEU A 36 14.03 -8.13 9.65
C LEU A 36 15.27 -7.25 9.90
N HIS A 37 15.20 -5.95 9.65
CA HIS A 37 16.35 -5.05 9.76
C HIS A 37 16.67 -4.74 11.24
N PRO A 38 17.90 -5.00 11.73
CA PRO A 38 18.26 -4.67 13.11
C PRO A 38 18.34 -3.15 13.32
N LEU A 39 17.51 -2.61 14.20
CA LEU A 39 17.54 -1.21 14.61
C LEU A 39 18.42 -1.03 15.85
N SER A 40 19.17 0.07 15.90
CA SER A 40 19.93 0.46 17.09
C SER A 40 19.06 1.31 18.02
N ILE A 41 18.91 0.87 19.26
CA ILE A 41 18.07 1.51 20.26
C ILE A 41 19.00 2.16 21.30
N ARG A 42 18.78 3.45 21.60
CA ARG A 42 19.66 4.27 22.47
C ARG A 42 19.94 3.69 23.87
N SER A 43 19.12 2.75 24.34
CA SER A 43 19.18 2.19 25.70
C SER A 43 18.98 0.67 25.75
N GLY A 44 19.20 -0.04 24.63
CA GLY A 44 18.93 -1.48 24.56
C GLY A 44 19.74 -2.20 23.50
N PRO A 45 19.68 -3.55 23.47
CA PRO A 45 20.27 -4.32 22.39
C PRO A 45 19.60 -3.98 21.05
N ASN A 46 20.33 -4.15 19.95
CA ASN A 46 19.72 -4.03 18.63
C ASN A 46 18.59 -5.07 18.48
N ARG A 47 17.45 -4.63 17.98
CA ARG A 47 16.27 -5.48 17.77
C ARG A 47 15.67 -5.21 16.41
N ARG A 48 15.07 -6.24 15.82
CA ARG A 48 14.31 -6.13 14.56
C ARG A 48 12.91 -5.59 14.86
N PRO A 49 12.27 -4.83 13.96
CA PRO A 49 10.89 -4.40 14.14
C PRO A 49 9.92 -5.53 14.48
N GLU A 50 10.06 -6.70 13.84
CA GLU A 50 9.23 -7.88 14.13
C GLU A 50 9.42 -8.39 15.57
N GLU A 51 10.67 -8.42 16.05
CA GLU A 51 11.00 -8.80 17.43
C GLU A 51 10.45 -7.79 18.43
N MET A 52 10.61 -6.50 18.16
CA MET A 52 10.05 -5.43 18.99
C MET A 52 8.54 -5.53 19.05
N PHE A 53 7.86 -5.79 17.93
CA PHE A 53 6.42 -5.95 17.89
C PHE A 53 5.96 -7.11 18.79
N GLY A 54 6.54 -8.30 18.61
CA GLY A 54 6.15 -9.50 19.38
C GLY A 54 6.56 -9.47 20.85
N PHE A 55 7.82 -9.13 21.15
CA PHE A 55 8.34 -9.17 22.52
C PHE A 55 7.90 -7.99 23.36
N ASP A 56 7.78 -6.78 22.80
CA ASP A 56 7.36 -5.63 23.61
C ASP A 56 5.90 -5.78 24.04
N MET A 57 5.06 -6.50 23.28
CA MET A 57 3.72 -6.86 23.74
C MET A 57 3.71 -7.79 24.97
N LEU A 58 4.71 -8.67 25.10
CA LEU A 58 4.86 -9.53 26.27
C LEU A 58 5.40 -8.76 27.48
N VAL A 59 6.23 -7.74 27.25
CA VAL A 59 6.92 -7.00 28.31
C VAL A 59 6.10 -5.81 28.81
N TYR A 60 5.44 -5.08 27.91
CA TYR A 60 4.78 -3.81 28.20
C TYR A 60 3.24 -3.85 28.06
N GLY A 61 2.68 -5.03 27.78
CA GLY A 61 1.23 -5.21 27.62
C GLY A 61 0.77 -5.16 26.16
N LEU A 62 -0.50 -5.49 25.95
CA LEU A 62 -1.10 -5.62 24.63
C LEU A 62 -1.20 -4.24 23.94
N ARG A 63 -0.77 -4.15 22.68
CA ARG A 63 -1.11 -3.00 21.83
C ARG A 63 -2.55 -3.15 21.34
N GLY A 64 -3.29 -2.04 21.28
CA GLY A 64 -4.68 -2.03 20.79
C GLY A 64 -5.72 -2.38 21.85
N ASP A 65 -5.35 -2.40 23.13
CA ASP A 65 -6.33 -2.39 24.21
C ASP A 65 -7.00 -1.00 24.29
N SER A 66 -8.23 -0.94 24.77
CA SER A 66 -8.96 0.34 24.83
C SER A 66 -8.24 1.30 25.76
N LEU A 67 -7.77 2.43 25.21
CA LEU A 67 -7.13 3.49 25.98
C LEU A 67 -8.11 4.14 26.97
N ASP A 68 -9.41 4.07 26.68
CA ASP A 68 -10.50 4.59 27.52
C ASP A 68 -10.57 3.92 28.90
N GLU A 69 -10.06 2.69 29.03
CA GLU A 69 -10.01 1.98 30.31
C GLU A 69 -8.75 2.30 31.14
N HIS A 70 -7.75 2.96 30.53
CA HIS A 70 -6.39 3.06 31.09
C HIS A 70 -5.84 4.49 31.20
N LEU A 71 -6.44 5.48 30.55
CA LEU A 71 -6.00 6.87 30.56
C LEU A 71 -7.17 7.81 30.81
N THR A 72 -6.90 8.91 31.53
CA THR A 72 -7.87 10.01 31.68
C THR A 72 -7.91 10.88 30.42
N ASP A 73 -9.02 11.59 30.19
CA ASP A 73 -9.19 12.49 29.03
C ASP A 73 -8.03 13.50 28.88
N GLU A 74 -7.53 14.00 30.01
CA GLU A 74 -6.42 14.95 30.11
C GLU A 74 -5.06 14.34 29.69
N GLU A 75 -4.86 13.04 29.95
CA GLU A 75 -3.67 12.31 29.53
C GLU A 75 -3.72 11.92 28.05
N LEU A 76 -4.93 11.73 27.51
CA LEU A 76 -5.16 11.47 26.09
C LEU A 76 -4.76 12.68 25.23
N GLU A 77 -5.16 13.90 25.63
CA GLU A 77 -4.80 15.14 24.93
C GLU A 77 -3.28 15.36 24.81
N LEU A 78 -2.51 14.88 25.79
CA LEU A 78 -1.05 15.01 25.82
C LEU A 78 -0.34 14.14 24.76
N PHE A 79 -0.99 13.06 24.28
CA PHE A 79 -0.42 12.17 23.26
C PHE A 79 -0.30 12.82 21.87
N GLY A 80 -0.77 14.06 21.69
CA GLY A 80 -0.60 14.83 20.46
C GLY A 80 -1.44 14.31 19.29
N VAL A 81 -2.38 13.41 19.56
CA VAL A 81 -3.45 13.04 18.64
C VAL A 81 -4.52 14.12 18.76
N ASP A 82 -4.88 14.74 17.65
CA ASP A 82 -6.00 15.69 17.58
C ASP A 82 -7.31 14.91 17.74
N TRP A 83 -7.71 14.71 18.99
CA TRP A 83 -8.92 13.97 19.33
C TRP A 83 -10.19 14.68 18.84
N ASP A 84 -10.15 16.01 18.76
CA ASP A 84 -11.24 16.82 18.17
C ASP A 84 -11.41 16.51 16.68
N ALA A 85 -10.32 16.35 15.92
CA ALA A 85 -10.37 15.86 14.54
C ALA A 85 -10.83 14.39 14.45
N TYR A 86 -10.59 13.59 15.50
CA TYR A 86 -11.13 12.24 15.63
C TYR A 86 -12.65 12.25 15.82
N TYR A 87 -13.24 13.27 16.46
CA TYR A 87 -14.70 13.41 16.55
C TYR A 87 -15.38 13.78 15.22
N GLU A 88 -14.62 14.16 14.18
CA GLU A 88 -15.18 14.31 12.84
C GLU A 88 -15.61 12.95 12.27
N ASP A 89 -16.93 12.78 12.22
CA ASP A 89 -17.69 11.58 11.85
C ASP A 89 -17.26 10.92 10.52
N ALA A 90 -16.52 11.59 9.65
CA ALA A 90 -15.97 10.99 8.43
C ALA A 90 -14.78 10.06 8.69
N VAL A 91 -13.85 10.49 9.55
CA VAL A 91 -12.66 9.71 9.92
C VAL A 91 -13.09 8.52 10.78
N LEU A 92 -13.96 8.72 11.77
CA LEU A 92 -14.54 7.62 12.56
C LEU A 92 -15.38 6.67 11.73
N ARG A 93 -16.12 7.13 10.72
CA ARG A 93 -16.85 6.22 9.81
C ARG A 93 -15.90 5.38 8.97
N GLN A 94 -14.81 5.95 8.45
CA GLN A 94 -13.81 5.19 7.72
C GLN A 94 -13.03 4.24 8.63
N LEU A 95 -12.62 4.68 9.82
CA LEU A 95 -11.96 3.84 10.82
C LEU A 95 -12.89 2.72 11.26
N ARG A 96 -14.13 3.01 11.67
CA ARG A 96 -15.13 1.98 11.97
C ARG A 96 -15.43 1.10 10.78
N SER A 97 -15.42 1.59 9.54
CA SER A 97 -15.61 0.72 8.37
C SER A 97 -14.41 -0.21 8.14
N ASN A 98 -13.19 0.28 8.34
CA ASN A 98 -11.95 -0.47 8.13
C ASN A 98 -11.68 -1.45 9.28
N TYR A 99 -12.11 -1.09 10.49
CA TYR A 99 -11.83 -1.77 11.75
C TYR A 99 -13.08 -2.36 12.41
N ALA A 100 -14.27 -2.31 11.77
CA ALA A 100 -15.54 -2.82 12.34
C ALA A 100 -15.47 -4.30 12.74
N ASN A 101 -14.62 -5.06 12.05
CA ASN A 101 -14.40 -6.48 12.28
C ASN A 101 -13.06 -6.77 12.97
N GLU A 102 -12.25 -5.76 13.30
CA GLU A 102 -11.12 -5.95 14.20
C GLU A 102 -11.66 -6.06 15.63
N SER A 103 -12.21 -7.24 15.96
CA SER A 103 -12.34 -7.63 17.36
C SER A 103 -10.96 -7.56 17.98
N ALA A 104 -10.81 -6.96 19.16
CA ALA A 104 -9.57 -6.84 19.93
C ALA A 104 -8.66 -8.07 19.74
N SER A 105 -7.78 -8.01 18.73
CA SER A 105 -7.00 -9.17 18.32
C SER A 105 -5.82 -9.22 19.25
N SER A 106 -6.06 -9.79 20.42
CA SER A 106 -5.04 -10.07 21.40
C SER A 106 -4.16 -11.20 20.84
N TRP A 107 -2.88 -10.92 20.63
CA TRP A 107 -1.90 -11.93 20.23
C TRP A 107 -1.79 -13.06 21.28
N LEU A 108 -2.18 -12.78 22.54
CA LEU A 108 -2.27 -13.77 23.62
C LEU A 108 -3.41 -14.78 23.42
N GLN A 109 -4.44 -14.46 22.60
CA GLN A 109 -5.52 -15.38 22.23
C GLN A 109 -5.30 -16.10 20.89
N ARG A 110 -4.07 -16.09 20.33
CA ARG A 110 -3.70 -16.76 19.07
C ARG A 110 -4.47 -16.27 17.82
N GLN A 111 -4.86 -15.01 17.79
CA GLN A 111 -5.07 -14.38 16.48
C GLN A 111 -3.76 -13.68 16.14
N GLY A 112 -3.18 -14.09 15.01
CA GLY A 112 -1.95 -13.49 14.47
C GLY A 112 -2.16 -12.01 14.12
N PRO A 113 -1.28 -11.39 13.33
CA PRO A 113 -1.63 -10.11 12.72
C PRO A 113 -3.03 -10.19 12.10
N PRO A 114 -3.82 -9.09 12.11
CA PRO A 114 -5.16 -9.07 11.55
C PRO A 114 -5.18 -9.81 10.21
N PRO A 115 -6.14 -10.72 9.99
CA PRO A 115 -6.18 -11.54 8.77
C PRO A 115 -6.24 -10.68 7.50
N GLU A 116 -6.74 -9.45 7.64
CA GLU A 116 -6.73 -8.43 6.60
C GLU A 116 -5.98 -7.19 7.13
N LEU A 117 -4.88 -6.83 6.48
CA LEU A 117 -4.23 -5.55 6.70
C LEU A 117 -4.99 -4.45 5.96
N ASN A 118 -4.83 -3.21 6.42
CA ASN A 118 -5.31 -2.02 5.71
C ASN A 118 -4.97 -2.10 4.22
N ARG A 119 -6.01 -2.21 3.39
CA ARG A 119 -5.88 -2.27 1.93
C ARG A 119 -6.45 -1.01 1.32
N VAL A 120 -5.61 -0.30 0.56
CA VAL A 120 -6.10 0.74 -0.35
C VAL A 120 -6.53 0.06 -1.65
N VAL A 121 -7.84 -0.04 -1.88
CA VAL A 121 -8.37 -0.59 -3.12
C VAL A 121 -8.22 0.46 -4.23
N VAL A 122 -7.27 0.23 -5.14
CA VAL A 122 -7.13 1.02 -6.35
C VAL A 122 -8.01 0.39 -7.43
N THR A 123 -9.20 0.94 -7.67
CA THR A 123 -10.06 0.50 -8.78
C THR A 123 -9.46 0.98 -10.10
N ALA A 124 -9.01 0.03 -10.91
CA ALA A 124 -8.58 0.35 -12.26
C ALA A 124 -9.77 0.75 -13.14
N PRO A 125 -9.65 1.81 -13.96
CA PRO A 125 -10.67 2.09 -14.96
C PRO A 125 -10.78 0.91 -15.94
N SER A 126 -11.98 0.66 -16.45
CA SER A 126 -12.21 -0.44 -17.40
C SER A 126 -11.32 -0.30 -18.63
N ALA A 127 -10.59 -1.36 -18.96
CA ALA A 127 -9.74 -1.41 -20.15
C ALA A 127 -10.59 -1.34 -21.42
N VAL A 128 -10.16 -0.52 -22.39
CA VAL A 128 -10.71 -0.55 -23.76
C VAL A 128 -10.12 -1.71 -24.58
N LEU A 129 -8.93 -2.20 -24.19
CA LEU A 129 -8.26 -3.32 -24.86
C LEU A 129 -8.95 -4.65 -24.50
N SER A 130 -9.11 -5.54 -25.50
CA SER A 130 -9.51 -6.93 -25.25
C SER A 130 -8.39 -7.73 -24.59
N GLN A 131 -8.69 -8.87 -23.96
CA GLN A 131 -7.66 -9.69 -23.32
C GLN A 131 -6.55 -10.11 -24.31
N GLU A 132 -6.90 -10.49 -25.54
CA GLU A 132 -5.92 -10.84 -26.58
C GLU A 132 -4.98 -9.67 -26.92
N GLN A 133 -5.51 -8.44 -26.91
CA GLN A 133 -4.74 -7.22 -27.14
C GLN A 133 -3.81 -6.89 -25.96
N VAL A 134 -4.25 -7.18 -24.73
CA VAL A 134 -3.41 -7.04 -23.53
C VAL A 134 -2.28 -8.05 -23.54
N ASP A 135 -2.56 -9.32 -23.87
CA ASP A 135 -1.54 -10.36 -23.95
C ASP A 135 -0.49 -10.04 -25.04
N PHE A 136 -0.93 -9.49 -26.18
CA PHE A 136 -0.04 -8.98 -27.21
C PHE A 136 0.83 -7.82 -26.71
N LEU A 137 0.24 -6.83 -26.05
CA LEU A 137 0.99 -5.72 -25.43
C LEU A 137 2.06 -6.25 -24.47
N ASP A 138 1.69 -7.19 -23.59
CA ASP A 138 2.57 -7.78 -22.60
C ASP A 138 3.74 -8.53 -23.24
N SER A 139 3.49 -9.26 -24.34
CA SER A 139 4.55 -9.92 -25.10
C SER A 139 5.56 -8.94 -25.70
N VAL A 140 5.10 -7.79 -26.18
CA VAL A 140 5.96 -6.77 -26.80
C VAL A 140 6.84 -6.08 -25.77
N VAL A 141 6.27 -5.78 -24.60
CA VAL A 141 7.00 -5.07 -23.54
C VAL A 141 7.79 -6.00 -22.61
N ALA A 142 7.68 -7.32 -22.77
CA ALA A 142 8.34 -8.31 -21.93
C ALA A 142 9.88 -8.20 -21.95
N GLU A 143 10.46 -7.79 -23.08
CA GLU A 143 11.92 -7.63 -23.22
C GLU A 143 12.45 -6.34 -22.59
N ILE A 144 11.58 -5.39 -22.23
CA ILE A 144 11.98 -4.10 -21.67
C ILE A 144 12.21 -4.27 -20.16
N PRO A 145 13.40 -3.91 -19.63
CA PRO A 145 13.67 -3.99 -18.20
C PRO A 145 12.68 -3.15 -17.38
N ARG A 146 12.05 -3.77 -16.38
CA ARG A 146 11.22 -3.07 -15.38
C ARG A 146 12.10 -2.58 -14.24
N SER A 147 12.88 -1.53 -14.49
CA SER A 147 13.78 -0.91 -13.50
C SER A 147 13.28 0.45 -13.06
N SER A 148 13.81 0.95 -11.94
CA SER A 148 13.54 2.31 -11.44
C SER A 148 14.32 3.40 -12.19
N SER A 149 15.10 3.03 -13.21
CA SER A 149 15.86 4.00 -14.01
C SER A 149 14.89 4.83 -14.86
N THR A 150 15.10 6.15 -14.89
CA THR A 150 14.25 7.06 -15.66
C THR A 150 14.17 6.67 -17.13
N ASN A 151 15.29 6.19 -17.70
CA ASN A 151 15.34 5.82 -19.11
C ASN A 151 14.49 4.57 -19.40
N ASP A 152 14.53 3.57 -18.53
CA ASP A 152 13.76 2.33 -18.72
C ASP A 152 12.26 2.59 -18.52
N VAL A 153 11.90 3.39 -17.50
CA VAL A 153 10.50 3.80 -17.25
C VAL A 153 9.93 4.55 -18.46
N VAL A 154 10.68 5.52 -19.01
CA VAL A 154 10.25 6.28 -20.19
C VAL A 154 10.18 5.38 -21.42
N THR A 155 11.14 4.48 -21.61
CA THR A 155 11.16 3.53 -22.74
C THR A 155 9.97 2.58 -22.68
N LEU A 156 9.70 1.98 -21.52
CA LEU A 156 8.56 1.10 -21.30
C LEU A 156 7.24 1.81 -21.56
N TRP A 157 7.05 2.99 -20.98
CA TRP A 157 5.85 3.80 -21.19
C TRP A 157 5.64 4.16 -22.66
N THR A 158 6.69 4.65 -23.32
CA THR A 158 6.57 5.11 -24.71
C THR A 158 6.30 3.96 -25.67
N GLN A 159 6.97 2.82 -25.52
CA GLN A 159 6.70 1.66 -26.36
C GLN A 159 5.29 1.12 -26.14
N ALA A 160 4.87 0.97 -24.88
CA ALA A 160 3.53 0.49 -24.57
C ALA A 160 2.44 1.42 -25.10
N LEU A 161 2.64 2.74 -24.99
CA LEU A 161 1.70 3.74 -25.50
C LEU A 161 1.62 3.71 -27.05
N VAL A 162 2.74 3.49 -27.73
CA VAL A 162 2.74 3.34 -29.20
C VAL A 162 1.93 2.12 -29.61
N VAL A 163 2.13 0.97 -28.96
CA VAL A 163 1.36 -0.24 -29.24
C VAL A 163 -0.13 -0.04 -28.95
N ALA A 164 -0.47 0.55 -27.80
CA ALA A 164 -1.86 0.83 -27.43
C ALA A 164 -2.57 1.74 -28.46
N ARG A 165 -1.86 2.75 -28.99
CA ARG A 165 -2.37 3.62 -30.06
C ARG A 165 -2.51 2.93 -31.39
N LEU A 166 -1.63 2.00 -31.73
CA LEU A 166 -1.77 1.19 -32.95
C LEU A 166 -3.01 0.30 -32.88
N LEU A 167 -3.35 -0.21 -31.70
CA LEU A 167 -4.53 -1.05 -31.48
C LEU A 167 -5.82 -0.23 -31.42
N HIS A 168 -5.83 0.91 -30.72
CA HIS A 168 -6.99 1.78 -30.55
C HIS A 168 -6.60 3.26 -30.62
N PRO A 169 -6.50 3.84 -31.84
CA PRO A 169 -6.02 5.20 -32.05
C PRO A 169 -6.90 6.28 -31.41
N ASP A 170 -8.22 6.07 -31.36
CA ASP A 170 -9.17 7.07 -30.89
C ASP A 170 -9.23 7.17 -29.35
N HIS A 171 -8.63 6.21 -28.64
CA HIS A 171 -8.76 6.04 -27.20
C HIS A 171 -7.47 6.35 -26.40
N PHE A 172 -6.29 6.42 -27.05
CA PHE A 172 -4.95 6.55 -26.45
C PHE A 172 -4.08 7.66 -27.07
#